data_AF-A0A364N0F0-F1
#
_entry.id   AF-A0A364N0F0-F1
#
_cell.length_a   1.000
_cell.length_b   1.000
_cell.length_c   1.000
_cell.angle_alpha   90.00
_cell.angle_beta   90.00
_cell.angle_gamma   90.00
#
_symmetry.space_group_name_H-M   'P 1'
#
loop_
_entity.id
_entity.type
_entity.pdbx_description
1 polymer ?
#
loop_
_entity_poly.entity_id
_entity_poly.type
_entity_poly.pdbx_seq_one_letter_code
_entity_poly.pdbx_strand_id
1 'polypeptide(L)'
;MSVSSFAHHGKTPAAVIPGNWQENYATRSGAQNDTIAAQRRSEADRRRRYTIAKNYHGLTVGTAAKYGALAAGFGGVAGFFALFFFAEVPKVRDDIMKKIPVLDKFFTHEIPPEDNPF
;
A
#
# COMPACT_ATOMS: atom_id res chain seq x y z
N MET A 1 -6.45 -32.13 1.74
CA MET A 1 -4.99 -32.05 1.50
C MET A 1 -4.51 -30.68 1.97
N SER A 2 -3.75 -30.63 3.06
CA SER A 2 -2.68 -29.64 3.27
C SER A 2 -2.02 -29.97 4.60
N VAL A 3 -0.81 -30.53 4.53
CA VAL A 3 -0.01 -30.91 5.69
C VAL A 3 0.81 -29.69 6.06
N SER A 4 0.40 -28.97 7.10
CA SER A 4 1.15 -27.81 7.59
C SER A 4 2.37 -28.31 8.36
N SER A 5 3.51 -28.24 7.69
CA SER A 5 4.88 -28.41 8.18
C SER A 5 5.08 -27.84 9.60
N PHE A 6 5.41 -28.72 10.54
CA PHE A 6 6.00 -28.32 11.81
C PHE A 6 7.49 -28.04 11.57
N ALA A 7 7.87 -26.76 11.63
CA ALA A 7 9.26 -26.37 11.63
C ALA A 7 9.96 -26.94 12.88
N HIS A 8 10.76 -27.98 12.68
CA HIS A 8 11.74 -28.45 13.65
C HIS A 8 12.80 -27.35 13.85
N HIS A 9 12.65 -26.54 14.88
CA HIS A 9 13.78 -25.82 15.47
C HIS A 9 13.78 -25.96 17.00
N GLY A 10 13.61 -27.21 17.46
CA GLY A 10 14.00 -27.60 18.80
C GLY A 10 15.52 -27.66 18.83
N LYS A 11 16.17 -26.68 19.47
CA LYS A 11 17.52 -26.89 19.99
C LYS A 11 17.40 -28.06 20.95
N THR A 12 17.92 -29.23 20.57
CA THR A 12 18.04 -30.37 21.48
C THR A 12 18.74 -29.87 22.75
N PRO A 13 18.16 -30.01 23.95
CA PRO A 13 18.96 -29.80 25.15
C PRO A 13 20.10 -30.80 25.06
N ALA A 14 21.33 -30.30 25.01
CA ALA A 14 22.52 -31.12 25.06
C ALA A 14 22.32 -32.18 26.15
N ALA A 15 22.49 -33.46 25.80
CA ALA A 15 22.37 -34.56 26.73
C ALA A 15 23.14 -34.19 28.01
N VAL A 16 22.49 -34.28 29.16
CA VAL A 16 23.12 -34.03 30.47
C VAL A 16 24.16 -35.13 30.65
N ILE A 17 25.39 -34.86 30.23
CA ILE A 17 26.54 -35.67 30.55
C ILE A 17 26.72 -35.54 32.07
N PRO A 18 26.89 -36.65 32.82
CA PRO A 18 27.12 -36.60 34.27
C PRO A 18 28.53 -36.05 34.56
N GLY A 19 28.74 -34.77 34.25
CA GLY A 19 29.83 -33.95 34.76
C GLY A 19 29.46 -33.34 36.11
N ASN A 20 30.44 -32.70 36.74
CA ASN A 20 30.27 -32.10 38.06
C ASN A 20 29.04 -31.15 38.08
N TRP A 21 28.35 -31.08 39.22
CA TRP A 21 27.12 -30.30 39.33
C TRP A 21 27.34 -28.81 39.04
N GLN A 22 28.52 -28.29 39.39
CA GLN A 22 28.89 -26.88 39.22
C GLN A 22 28.93 -26.45 37.74
N GLU A 23 29.51 -27.26 36.86
CA GLU A 23 29.55 -27.02 35.41
C GLU A 23 28.15 -27.08 34.80
N ASN A 24 27.34 -28.06 35.20
CA ASN A 24 25.96 -28.18 34.73
C ASN A 24 25.11 -26.94 35.10
N TYR A 25 25.30 -26.36 36.29
CA TYR A 25 24.64 -25.11 36.67
C TYR A 25 25.19 -23.91 35.89
N ALA A 26 26.51 -23.84 35.68
CA ALA A 26 27.13 -22.77 34.90
C ALA A 26 26.65 -22.78 33.44
N THR A 27 26.58 -23.95 32.79
CA THR A 27 26.09 -24.08 31.42
C THR A 27 24.60 -23.75 31.31
N ARG A 28 23.77 -24.22 32.26
CA ARG A 28 22.33 -23.97 32.25
C ARG A 28 21.99 -22.50 32.52
N SER A 29 22.71 -21.86 33.44
CA SER A 29 22.57 -20.43 33.73
C SER A 29 23.07 -19.57 32.57
N GLY A 30 24.19 -19.94 31.93
CA GLY A 30 24.69 -19.28 30.73
C GLY A 30 23.68 -19.28 29.58
N ALA A 31 23.12 -20.46 29.26
CA ALA A 31 22.10 -20.57 28.21
C ALA A 31 20.83 -19.76 28.52
N GLN A 32 20.41 -19.70 29.78
CA GLN A 32 19.27 -18.88 30.20
C GLN A 32 19.57 -17.37 30.07
N ASN A 33 20.78 -16.94 30.44
CA ASN A 33 21.23 -15.56 30.32
C ASN A 33 21.26 -15.08 28.85
N ASP A 34 21.66 -15.94 27.92
CA ASP A 34 21.70 -15.62 26.48
C ASP A 34 20.30 -15.37 25.90
N THR A 35 19.31 -16.16 26.30
CA THR A 35 17.93 -15.98 25.85
C THR A 35 17.31 -14.68 26.36
N ILE A 36 17.60 -14.32 27.62
CA ILE A 36 17.15 -13.06 28.23
C ILE A 36 17.84 -11.87 27.55
N ALA A 37 19.13 -11.98 27.23
CA ALA A 37 19.87 -10.95 26.51
C ALA A 37 19.33 -10.74 25.09
N ALA A 38 18.98 -11.82 24.38
CA ALA A 38 18.35 -11.76 23.06
C ALA A 38 16.96 -11.11 23.10
N GLN A 39 16.15 -11.45 24.10
CA GLN A 39 14.84 -10.82 24.31
C GLN A 39 14.99 -9.31 24.57
N ARG A 40 15.87 -8.90 25.49
CA ARG A 40 16.13 -7.47 25.75
C ARG A 40 16.60 -6.71 24.52
N ARG A 41 17.45 -7.30 23.67
CA ARG A 41 17.91 -6.68 22.41
C ARG A 41 16.76 -6.50 21.43
N SER A 42 15.91 -7.52 21.25
CA SER A 42 14.74 -7.42 20.38
C SER A 42 13.71 -6.40 20.87
N GLU A 43 13.50 -6.31 22.18
CA GLU A 43 12.63 -5.29 22.79
C GLU A 43 13.21 -3.88 22.65
N ALA A 44 14.52 -3.72 22.87
CA ALA A 44 15.22 -2.46 22.67
C ALA A 44 15.16 -2.00 21.20
N ASP A 45 15.28 -2.93 20.25
CA ASP A 45 15.17 -2.63 18.82
C ASP A 45 13.74 -2.33 18.38
N ARG A 46 12.72 -2.92 19.01
CA ARG A 46 11.33 -2.52 18.79
C ARG A 46 11.06 -1.10 19.30
N ARG A 47 11.65 -0.73 20.44
CA ARG A 47 11.52 0.61 21.03
C ARG A 47 12.23 1.72 20.23
N ARG A 48 13.31 1.39 19.52
CA ARG A 48 14.09 2.34 18.70
C ARG A 48 13.57 2.56 17.28
N ARG A 49 12.38 2.03 16.94
CA ARG A 49 11.78 2.19 15.61
C ARG A 49 10.72 3.30 15.60
N TYR A 50 11.08 4.47 16.10
CA TYR A 50 10.29 5.68 15.91
C TYR A 50 11.21 6.76 15.35
N THR A 51 11.21 6.85 14.02
CA THR A 51 11.79 8.00 13.34
C THR A 51 10.69 9.04 13.15
N ILE A 52 10.98 10.29 13.50
CA ILE A 52 10.04 11.40 13.33
C ILE A 52 9.95 11.66 11.83
N ALA A 53 8.80 11.33 11.24
CA ALA A 53 8.55 11.62 9.83
C ALA A 53 8.60 13.15 9.62
N LYS A 54 9.36 13.61 8.62
CA LYS A 54 9.46 15.03 8.27
C LYS A 54 8.05 15.55 7.94
N ASN A 55 7.61 16.53 8.72
CA ASN A 55 6.31 17.15 8.59
C ASN A 55 6.46 18.67 8.48
N TYR A 56 5.59 19.32 7.70
CA TYR A 56 5.52 20.76 7.59
C TYR A 56 4.11 21.19 8.00
N HIS A 57 3.98 21.93 9.10
CA HIS A 57 2.68 22.29 9.71
C HIS A 57 1.73 21.10 9.95
N GLY A 58 2.27 19.90 10.20
CA GLY A 58 1.47 18.67 10.38
C GLY A 58 1.15 17.92 9.09
N LEU A 59 1.47 18.47 7.91
CA LEU A 59 1.43 17.72 6.66
C LEU A 59 2.67 16.83 6.54
N THR A 60 2.43 15.52 6.51
CA THR A 60 3.43 14.51 6.14
C THR A 60 3.24 14.12 4.67
N VAL A 61 4.28 13.60 4.03
CA VAL A 61 4.19 13.03 2.68
C VAL A 61 3.12 11.92 2.62
N GLY A 62 3.03 11.09 3.66
CA GLY A 62 2.01 10.04 3.74
C GLY A 62 0.59 10.59 3.82
N THR A 63 0.39 11.71 4.53
CA THR A 63 -0.90 12.42 4.59
C THR A 63 -1.27 12.98 3.21
N ALA A 64 -0.32 13.66 2.55
CA ALA A 64 -0.52 14.22 1.22
C ALA A 64 -0.85 13.13 0.18
N ALA A 65 -0.16 12.00 0.22
CA ALA A 65 -0.41 10.88 -0.69
C ALA A 65 -1.82 10.29 -0.53
N LYS A 66 -2.29 10.12 0.72
CA LYS A 66 -3.65 9.61 1.01
C LYS A 66 -4.73 10.54 0.47
N TYR A 67 -4.64 11.84 0.77
CA TYR A 67 -5.61 12.81 0.28
C TYR A 67 -5.49 13.03 -1.23
N GLY A 68 -4.28 12.96 -1.78
CA GLY A 68 -4.04 13.03 -3.22
C GLY A 68 -4.71 11.87 -3.97
N ALA A 69 -4.57 10.64 -3.48
CA ALA A 69 -5.26 9.48 -4.06
C ALA A 69 -6.79 9.62 -4.00
N LEU A 70 -7.31 10.09 -2.86
CA LEU A 70 -8.74 10.34 -2.68
C LEU A 70 -9.24 11.42 -3.66
N ALA A 71 -8.54 12.55 -3.74
CA ALA A 71 -8.85 13.65 -4.64
C ALA A 71 -8.75 13.23 -6.12
N ALA A 72 -7.79 12.38 -6.48
CA ALA A 72 -7.66 11.84 -7.83
C ALA A 72 -8.87 10.97 -8.20
N GLY A 73 -9.35 10.12 -7.30
CA GLY A 73 -10.56 9.32 -7.51
C GLY A 73 -11.80 10.19 -7.75
N PHE A 74 -12.04 11.16 -6.86
CA PHE A 74 -13.17 12.09 -7.03
C PHE A 74 -13.02 12.97 -8.28
N GLY A 75 -11.81 13.47 -8.55
CA GLY A 75 -11.53 14.29 -9.73
C GLY A 75 -11.73 13.52 -11.04
N GLY A 76 -11.36 12.23 -11.08
CA GLY A 76 -11.60 11.37 -12.23
C GLY A 76 -13.09 11.18 -12.51
N VAL A 77 -13.88 10.84 -11.48
CA VAL A 77 -15.34 10.66 -11.63
C VAL A 77 -16.04 11.98 -11.95
N ALA A 78 -15.68 13.07 -11.27
CA ALA A 78 -16.23 14.39 -11.54
C ALA A 78 -15.88 14.88 -12.95
N GLY A 79 -14.65 14.63 -13.42
CA GLY A 79 -14.22 14.94 -14.78
C GLY A 79 -15.00 14.13 -15.82
N PHE A 80 -15.17 12.82 -15.61
CA PHE A 80 -15.98 11.98 -16.50
C PHE A 80 -17.45 12.42 -16.53
N PHE A 81 -18.03 12.72 -15.37
CA PHE A 81 -19.38 13.26 -15.27
C PHE A 81 -19.52 14.59 -16.02
N ALA A 82 -18.57 15.51 -15.85
CA ALA A 82 -18.57 16.79 -16.55
C ALA A 82 -18.50 16.59 -18.07
N LEU A 83 -17.67 15.67 -18.56
CA LEU A 83 -17.64 15.33 -19.98
C LEU A 83 -19.01 14.81 -20.45
N PHE A 84 -19.61 13.86 -19.75
CA PHE A 84 -20.92 13.32 -20.12
C PHE A 84 -22.03 14.39 -20.11
N PHE A 85 -22.09 15.21 -19.07
CA PHE A 85 -23.14 16.23 -18.90
C PHE A 85 -22.99 17.39 -19.89
N PHE A 86 -21.77 17.85 -20.16
CA PHE A 86 -21.55 18.92 -21.13
C PHE A 86 -21.61 18.48 -22.60
N ALA A 87 -21.68 17.16 -22.87
CA ALA A 87 -21.92 16.66 -24.23
C ALA A 87 -23.26 17.14 -24.82
N GLU A 88 -24.25 17.42 -23.96
CA GLU A 88 -25.56 17.94 -24.36
C GLU A 88 -25.52 19.44 -24.72
N VAL A 89 -24.44 20.16 -24.40
CA VAL A 89 -24.27 21.58 -24.74
C VAL A 89 -23.52 21.70 -26.08
N PRO A 90 -24.15 22.23 -27.15
CA PRO A 90 -23.59 22.20 -28.51
C PRO A 90 -22.19 22.83 -28.62
N LYS A 91 -21.95 23.93 -27.90
CA LYS A 91 -20.66 24.67 -27.92
C LYS A 91 -19.50 23.90 -27.29
N VAL A 92 -19.74 22.99 -26.35
CA VAL A 92 -18.66 22.25 -25.65
C VAL A 92 -18.26 20.99 -26.41
N ARG A 93 -19.23 20.34 -27.07
CA ARG A 93 -19.01 19.21 -27.98
C ARG A 93 -18.04 19.56 -29.10
N ASP A 94 -18.24 20.71 -29.74
CA ASP A 94 -17.44 21.10 -30.90
C ASP A 94 -16.00 21.52 -30.55
N ASP A 95 -15.74 22.06 -29.36
CA ASP A 95 -14.43 22.62 -29.01
C ASP A 95 -13.52 21.66 -28.22
N ILE A 96 -14.10 20.75 -27.41
CA ILE A 96 -13.34 19.79 -26.57
C ILE A 96 -13.47 18.35 -27.10
N MET A 97 -14.67 17.89 -27.50
CA MET A 97 -14.89 16.48 -27.81
C MET A 97 -14.39 16.06 -29.20
N LYS A 98 -14.44 16.96 -30.19
CA LYS A 98 -13.86 16.73 -31.53
C LYS A 98 -12.33 16.74 -31.58
N LYS A 99 -11.64 17.24 -30.53
CA LYS A 99 -10.17 17.23 -30.44
C LYS A 99 -9.61 15.98 -29.77
N ILE A 100 -10.46 15.16 -29.13
CA ILE A 100 -10.05 13.89 -28.52
C ILE A 100 -10.34 12.78 -29.54
N PRO A 101 -9.31 12.19 -30.19
CA PRO A 101 -9.48 11.30 -31.35
C PRO A 101 -10.26 10.01 -31.07
N VAL A 102 -10.46 9.66 -29.79
CA VAL A 102 -11.27 8.50 -29.36
C VAL A 102 -12.75 8.85 -29.22
N LEU A 103 -13.09 10.09 -28.86
CA LEU A 103 -14.47 10.53 -28.60
C LEU A 103 -15.13 11.16 -29.83
N ASP A 104 -14.34 11.60 -30.81
CA ASP A 104 -14.78 12.26 -32.05
C ASP A 104 -15.90 11.51 -32.81
N LYS A 105 -15.79 10.18 -32.90
CA LYS A 105 -16.75 9.33 -33.64
C LYS A 105 -18.11 9.18 -32.96
N PHE A 106 -18.18 9.33 -31.64
CA PHE A 106 -19.44 9.18 -30.90
C PHE A 106 -20.30 10.45 -30.93
N PHE A 107 -19.68 11.60 -31.23
CA PHE A 107 -20.32 12.90 -31.17
C PHE A 107 -20.48 13.58 -32.53
N THR A 108 -19.95 12.98 -33.59
CA THR A 108 -20.16 13.44 -34.98
C THR A 108 -21.53 12.98 -35.46
N HIS A 109 -22.49 13.91 -35.48
CA HIS A 109 -23.79 13.72 -36.11
C HIS A 109 -23.68 14.20 -37.56
N GLU A 110 -23.31 13.29 -38.46
CA GLU A 110 -23.29 13.56 -39.89
C GLU A 110 -24.70 13.40 -40.44
N ILE A 111 -25.37 14.52 -40.71
CA ILE A 111 -26.67 14.55 -41.38
C ILE A 111 -26.39 14.41 -42.89
N PRO A 112 -26.91 13.38 -43.57
CA PRO A 112 -26.79 13.27 -45.01
C PRO A 112 -27.39 14.54 -45.65
N PRO A 113 -26.71 15.18 -46.62
CA PRO A 113 -27.19 16.43 -47.22
C PRO A 113 -28.55 16.29 -47.92
N GLU A 114 -28.95 15.06 -48.23
CA GLU A 114 -30.22 14.68 -48.83
C GLU A 114 -31.42 14.64 -47.85
N ASP A 115 -31.17 14.70 -46.54
CA ASP A 115 -32.20 14.72 -45.48
C ASP A 115 -32.28 16.09 -44.76
N ASN A 116 -31.63 17.11 -45.34
CA ASN A 116 -31.58 18.46 -44.79
C ASN A 116 -32.52 19.41 -45.57
N PRO A 117 -33.63 19.88 -44.98
CA PRO A 117 -34.54 20.81 -45.62
C PRO A 117 -34.07 22.29 -45.63
N PHE A 118 -32.83 22.61 -45.21
CA PHE A 118 -32.23 23.96 -45.27
C PHE A 118 -30.75 23.96 -45.68
#